data_AF-A0A7S2GAJ9-F1
#
_entry.id   AF-A0A7S2GAJ9-F1
#
_cell.length_a   1.000
_cell.length_b   1.000
_cell.length_c   1.000
_cell.angle_alpha   90.00
_cell.angle_beta   90.00
_cell.angle_gamma   90.00
#
_symmetry.space_group_name_H-M   'P 1'
#
loop_
_entity.id
_entity.type
_entity.pdbx_description
1 polymer ?
#
loop_
_entity_poly.entity_id
_entity_poly.type
_entity_poly.pdbx_seq_one_letter_code
_entity_poly.pdbx_strand_id
1 'polypeptide(L)'
;FSETVFVTALNPNENGRCSISLRYFTPTDEVELCGHATIACLGVLYERGLLGGAQQGVLRTRAGVVNFIVHAPASSFPVGVGGSVSPSFFMQQMPPVIDTPLAAADILQAAAALFPSNEGMLHLDSLWPPRVAST
;
A
#
# COMPACT_ATOMS: atom_id res chain seq x y z
N PHE A 1 -2.87 4.53 16.50
CA PHE A 1 -3.11 3.10 16.77
C PHE A 1 -1.80 2.35 16.58
N SER A 2 -1.57 1.27 17.32
CA SER A 2 -0.37 0.45 17.18
C SER A 2 -0.81 -0.92 16.68
N GLU A 3 -0.46 -1.23 15.44
CA GLU A 3 -0.70 -2.53 14.82
C GLU A 3 0.62 -3.29 14.74
N THR A 4 0.63 -4.52 15.25
CA THR A 4 1.78 -5.42 15.15
C THR A 4 1.58 -6.37 13.99
N VAL A 5 2.65 -6.61 13.23
CA VAL A 5 2.67 -7.56 12.12
C VAL A 5 3.57 -8.73 12.47
N PHE A 6 3.08 -9.94 12.22
CA PHE A 6 3.84 -11.17 12.38
C PHE A 6 4.04 -11.83 11.03
N VAL A 7 5.28 -12.19 10.74
CA VAL A 7 5.64 -13.03 9.60
C VAL A 7 5.42 -14.48 9.99
N THR A 8 4.42 -15.13 9.41
CA THR A 8 4.05 -16.53 9.72
C THR A 8 4.69 -17.54 8.78
N ALA A 9 5.07 -17.10 7.57
CA ALA A 9 5.87 -17.88 6.64
C ALA A 9 6.70 -16.93 5.78
N LEU A 10 7.93 -17.33 5.48
CA LEU A 10 8.83 -16.60 4.59
C LEU A 10 9.50 -17.62 3.67
N ASN A 11 9.16 -17.54 2.38
CA ASN A 11 9.78 -18.36 1.33
C ASN A 11 10.55 -17.41 0.42
N PRO A 12 11.86 -17.20 0.72
CA PRO A 12 12.69 -16.35 -0.11
C PRO A 12 13.03 -17.10 -1.41
N ASN A 13 12.98 -16.38 -2.53
CA ASN A 13 13.53 -16.80 -3.82
C ASN A 13 12.89 -18.06 -4.44
N GLU A 14 11.57 -18.03 -4.62
CA GLU A 14 10.87 -18.92 -5.52
C GLU A 14 10.90 -18.30 -6.93
N ASN A 15 11.77 -18.79 -7.82
CA ASN A 15 11.96 -18.28 -9.19
C ASN A 15 12.27 -16.78 -9.27
N GLY A 16 13.10 -16.25 -8.36
CA GLY A 16 13.42 -14.81 -8.30
C GLY A 16 12.33 -13.93 -7.70
N ARG A 17 11.28 -14.52 -7.11
CA ARG A 17 10.24 -13.82 -6.35
C ARG A 17 10.23 -14.28 -4.89
N CYS A 18 9.71 -13.45 -3.99
CA CYS A 18 9.53 -13.82 -2.59
C CYS A 18 8.04 -14.03 -2.27
N SER A 19 7.73 -14.98 -1.39
CA SER A 19 6.39 -15.20 -0.87
C SER A 19 6.38 -15.09 0.65
N ILE A 20 5.56 -14.19 1.18
CA ILE A 20 5.52 -13.88 2.62
C ILE A 20 4.08 -14.00 3.11
N SER A 21 3.85 -14.67 4.24
CA SER A 21 2.55 -14.69 4.90
C SER A 21 2.58 -13.78 6.13
N LEU A 22 1.61 -12.87 6.20
CA LEU A 22 1.51 -11.85 7.26
C LEU A 22 0.19 -11.95 8.01
N ARG A 23 0.24 -11.72 9.33
CA ARG A 23 -0.94 -11.52 10.18
C ARG A 23 -0.79 -10.24 10.99
N TYR A 24 -1.89 -9.53 11.17
CA TYR A 24 -1.91 -8.20 11.78
C TYR A 24 -2.77 -8.20 13.02
N PHE A 25 -2.28 -7.61 14.11
CA PHE A 25 -2.98 -7.57 15.39
C PHE A 25 -2.95 -6.15 15.95
N THR A 26 -4.12 -5.66 16.36
CA THR A 26 -4.25 -4.54 17.29
C THR A 26 -4.12 -5.09 18.72
N PRO A 27 -4.09 -4.24 19.76
CA PRO A 27 -4.12 -4.73 21.15
C PRO A 27 -5.34 -5.59 21.50
N THR A 28 -6.43 -5.49 20.75
CA THR A 28 -7.70 -6.15 21.06
C THR A 28 -8.03 -7.30 20.11
N ASP A 29 -7.69 -7.17 18.83
CA ASP A 29 -8.20 -8.07 17.78
C ASP A 29 -7.20 -8.29 16.65
N GLU A 30 -7.43 -9.34 15.87
CA GLU A 30 -6.78 -9.51 14.58
C GLU A 30 -7.48 -8.65 13.51
N VAL A 31 -6.71 -7.97 12.67
CA VAL A 31 -7.22 -7.22 11.51
C VAL A 31 -6.72 -7.83 10.21
N GLU A 32 -7.46 -7.60 9.13
CA GLU A 32 -7.20 -8.31 7.87
C GLU A 32 -5.96 -7.80 7.13
N LEU A 33 -5.68 -6.49 7.26
CA LEU A 33 -4.57 -5.78 6.66
C LEU A 33 -4.29 -4.48 7.41
N CYS A 34 -3.02 -4.11 7.56
CA CYS A 34 -2.63 -2.75 7.94
C CYS A 34 -1.47 -2.26 7.06
N GLY A 35 -1.68 -1.17 6.33
CA GLY A 35 -0.72 -0.67 5.34
C GLY A 35 0.62 -0.23 5.94
N HIS A 36 0.58 0.56 7.03
CA HIS A 36 1.79 1.03 7.71
C HIS A 36 2.62 -0.12 8.29
N ALA A 37 1.96 -1.11 8.90
CA ALA A 37 2.63 -2.30 9.42
C ALA A 37 3.25 -3.14 8.29
N THR A 38 2.57 -3.23 7.14
CA THR A 38 3.07 -3.94 5.95
C THR A 38 4.36 -3.31 5.44
N ILE A 39 4.37 -1.99 5.26
CA ILE A 39 5.53 -1.23 4.81
C ILE A 39 6.70 -1.41 5.80
N ALA A 40 6.45 -1.24 7.10
CA ALA A 40 7.47 -1.38 8.13
C ALA A 40 8.08 -2.79 8.14
N CYS A 41 7.24 -3.83 8.01
CA CYS A 41 7.69 -5.23 7.92
C CYS A 41 8.60 -5.45 6.72
N LEU A 42 8.18 -4.99 5.53
CA LEU A 42 8.98 -5.13 4.31
C LEU A 42 10.32 -4.40 4.43
N GLY A 43 10.35 -3.23 5.06
CA GLY A 43 11.59 -2.51 5.30
C GLY A 43 12.56 -3.29 6.16
N VAL A 44 12.09 -3.84 7.28
CA VAL A 44 12.92 -4.69 8.15
C VAL A 44 13.40 -5.96 7.41
N LEU A 45 12.55 -6.60 6.60
CA LEU A 45 12.93 -7.80 5.84
C LEU A 45 13.97 -7.47 4.76
N TYR A 46 13.85 -6.31 4.12
CA TYR A 46 14.82 -5.83 3.13
C TYR A 46 16.16 -5.51 3.77
N GLU A 47 16.18 -4.70 4.83
CA GLU A 47 17.41 -4.32 5.56
C GLU A 47 18.16 -5.52 6.12
N ARG A 48 17.42 -6.55 6.58
CA ARG A 48 18.01 -7.80 7.09
C ARG A 48 18.41 -8.79 5.99
N GLY A 49 18.23 -8.46 4.72
CA GLY A 49 18.55 -9.34 3.58
C GLY A 49 17.69 -10.61 3.51
N LEU A 50 16.55 -10.66 4.22
CA LEU A 50 15.71 -11.85 4.35
C LEU A 50 14.84 -12.10 3.11
N LEU A 51 14.78 -11.16 2.18
CA LEU A 51 14.11 -11.32 0.88
C LEU A 51 14.93 -12.15 -0.12
N GLY A 52 16.16 -12.55 0.20
CA GLY A 52 17.00 -13.36 -0.67
C GLY A 52 17.35 -12.68 -2.00
N GLY A 53 17.46 -11.35 -2.01
CA GLY A 53 17.70 -10.53 -3.20
C GLY A 53 16.47 -10.29 -4.08
N ALA A 54 15.31 -10.87 -3.75
CA ALA A 54 14.08 -10.66 -4.51
C ALA A 54 13.65 -9.18 -4.46
N GLN A 55 13.42 -8.60 -5.63
CA GLN A 55 12.93 -7.23 -5.79
C GLN A 55 11.40 -7.17 -5.96
N GLN A 56 10.73 -8.32 -5.94
CA GLN A 56 9.28 -8.40 -6.06
C GLN A 56 8.78 -9.68 -5.43
N GLY A 57 7.50 -9.69 -5.07
CA GLY A 57 6.90 -10.84 -4.44
C GLY A 57 5.42 -10.66 -4.11
N VAL A 58 4.92 -11.62 -3.35
CA VAL A 58 3.53 -11.67 -2.90
C VAL A 58 3.47 -11.72 -1.37
N LEU A 59 2.51 -10.97 -0.83
CA LEU A 59 2.10 -11.00 0.56
C LEU A 59 0.77 -11.74 0.65
N ARG A 60 0.70 -12.80 1.44
CA ARG A 60 -0.55 -13.47 1.79
C ARG A 60 -1.06 -12.89 3.10
N THR A 61 -2.21 -12.23 3.03
CA THR A 61 -2.89 -11.59 4.16
C THR A 61 -4.32 -12.16 4.28
N ARG A 62 -5.03 -11.83 5.36
CA ARG A 62 -6.44 -12.19 5.47
C ARG A 62 -7.34 -11.39 4.52
N ALA A 63 -6.90 -10.18 4.12
CA ALA A 63 -7.54 -9.39 3.07
C ALA A 63 -7.24 -9.91 1.64
N GLY A 64 -6.50 -11.02 1.51
CA GLY A 64 -6.12 -11.61 0.23
C GLY A 64 -4.64 -11.43 -0.10
N VAL A 65 -4.31 -11.60 -1.38
CA VAL A 65 -2.94 -11.54 -1.88
C VAL A 65 -2.61 -10.14 -2.37
N VAL A 66 -1.52 -9.57 -1.85
CA VAL A 66 -1.02 -8.24 -2.23
C VAL A 66 0.36 -8.39 -2.87
N ASN A 67 0.56 -7.82 -4.05
CA ASN A 67 1.87 -7.82 -4.70
C ASN A 67 2.72 -6.68 -4.13
N PHE A 68 4.03 -6.90 -4.02
CA PHE A 68 4.97 -5.85 -3.67
C PHE A 68 6.14 -5.82 -4.64
N ILE A 69 6.71 -4.62 -4.80
CA ILE A 69 7.94 -4.37 -5.55
C ILE A 69 8.84 -3.56 -4.64
N VAL A 70 10.11 -3.93 -4.60
CA VAL A 70 11.18 -3.20 -3.94
C VAL A 70 11.93 -2.45 -5.03
N HIS A 71 11.90 -1.13 -4.95
CA HIS A 71 12.77 -0.29 -5.76
C HIS A 71 14.06 -0.09 -4.96
N ALA A 72 15.09 -0.87 -5.28
CA ALA A 72 16.42 -0.56 -4.79
C ALA A 72 16.76 0.89 -5.22
N PRO A 73 17.32 1.71 -4.32
CA PRO A 73 17.73 3.05 -4.69
C PRO A 73 18.70 2.92 -5.87
N ALA A 74 18.37 3.60 -6.98
CA ALA A 74 19.30 3.72 -8.08
C ALA A 74 20.58 4.33 -7.50
N SER A 75 21.74 3.78 -7.85
CA SER A 75 23.07 4.24 -7.44
C SER A 75 23.41 5.66 -7.92
N SER A 76 22.41 6.46 -8.31
CA SER A 76 22.50 7.74 -9.02
C SER A 76 21.98 8.94 -8.23
N PHE A 77 21.46 8.77 -7.01
CA PHE A 77 21.43 9.91 -6.09
C PHE A 77 22.89 10.23 -5.71
N PRO A 78 23.36 11.49 -5.83
CA PRO A 78 24.71 11.84 -5.39
C PRO A 78 24.78 11.65 -3.87
N VAL A 79 25.22 10.46 -3.46
CA VAL A 79 25.54 10.13 -2.08
C VAL A 79 26.83 10.87 -1.76
N GLY A 80 26.72 11.98 -1.03
CA GLY A 80 27.87 12.56 -0.35
C GLY A 80 28.50 11.48 0.53
N VAL A 81 29.83 11.37 0.49
CA VAL A 81 30.60 10.40 1.29
C VAL A 81 30.15 10.48 2.76
N GLY A 82 29.38 9.49 3.22
CA GLY A 82 28.75 9.46 4.55
C GLY A 82 27.21 9.49 4.60
N GLY A 83 26.52 9.55 3.45
CA GLY A 83 25.04 9.57 3.39
C GLY A 83 24.41 8.18 3.48
N SER A 84 23.64 7.91 4.54
CA SER A 84 22.74 6.74 4.63
C SER A 84 21.66 6.87 3.56
N VAL A 85 21.56 5.88 2.66
CA VAL A 85 20.44 5.80 1.73
C VAL A 85 19.27 5.16 2.47
N SER A 86 18.36 5.98 2.98
CA SER A 86 17.13 5.45 3.59
C SER A 86 16.23 4.90 2.48
N PRO A 87 15.85 3.62 2.53
CA PRO A 87 14.89 3.08 1.58
C PRO A 87 13.53 3.76 1.76
N SER A 88 12.87 4.07 0.65
CA SER A 88 11.52 4.62 0.63
C SER A 88 10.52 3.52 0.28
N PHE A 89 9.48 3.40 1.09
CA PHE A 89 8.43 2.41 0.91
C PHE A 89 7.09 3.13 0.74
N PHE A 90 6.32 2.72 -0.27
CA PHE A 90 5.01 3.27 -0.55
C PHE A 90 4.01 2.14 -0.74
N MET A 91 2.78 2.36 -0.29
CA MET A 91 1.64 1.49 -0.58
C MET A 91 0.58 2.37 -1.22
N GLN A 92 0.18 2.04 -2.44
CA GLN A 92 -0.90 2.72 -3.13
C GLN A 92 -2.13 1.82 -3.11
N GLN A 93 -3.30 2.42 -2.85
CA GLN A 93 -4.54 1.73 -3.15
C GLN A 93 -4.62 1.52 -4.66
N MET A 94 -5.00 0.31 -5.08
CA MET A 94 -5.39 0.07 -6.46
C MET A 94 -6.50 1.07 -6.81
N PRO A 95 -6.47 1.72 -7.99
CA PRO A 95 -7.60 2.52 -8.44
C PRO A 95 -8.90 1.71 -8.32
N PRO A 96 -9.99 2.28 -7.78
CA PRO A 96 -11.26 1.57 -7.70
C PRO A 96 -11.70 1.20 -9.12
N VAL A 97 -12.08 -0.07 -9.30
CA VAL A 97 -12.68 -0.55 -10.55
C VAL A 97 -14.17 -0.27 -10.49
N ILE A 98 -14.69 0.43 -11.50
CA ILE A 98 -16.12 0.70 -11.65
C ILE A 98 -16.67 -0.32 -12.65
N ASP A 99 -17.11 -1.47 -12.15
CA ASP A 99 -17.66 -2.55 -12.99
C ASP A 99 -19.07 -2.23 -13.52
N THR A 100 -19.77 -1.32 -12.84
CA THR A 100 -21.12 -0.87 -13.21
C THR A 100 -21.16 0.65 -13.35
N PRO A 101 -21.68 1.20 -14.45
CA PRO A 101 -21.84 2.65 -14.59
C PRO A 101 -22.71 3.18 -13.45
N LEU A 102 -22.15 4.11 -12.67
CA LEU A 102 -22.82 4.75 -11.54
C LEU A 102 -23.99 5.62 -12.04
N ALA A 103 -25.13 5.59 -11.37
CA ALA A 103 -26.23 6.47 -11.71
C ALA A 103 -25.85 7.92 -11.40
N ALA A 104 -26.30 8.86 -12.24
CA ALA A 104 -26.03 10.29 -12.04
C ALA A 104 -26.50 10.79 -10.65
N ALA A 105 -27.57 10.19 -10.11
CA ALA A 105 -28.07 10.49 -8.77
C ALA A 105 -27.06 10.10 -7.67
N ASP A 106 -26.41 8.94 -7.79
CA ASP A 106 -25.40 8.48 -6.82
C ASP A 106 -24.15 9.35 -6.85
N ILE A 107 -23.74 9.77 -8.04
CA ILE A 107 -22.62 10.72 -8.23
C ILE A 107 -22.94 12.05 -7.56
N LEU A 108 -24.15 12.59 -7.78
CA LEU A 108 -24.59 13.86 -7.18
C LEU A 108 -24.69 13.77 -5.65
N GLN A 109 -25.19 12.64 -5.13
CA GLN A 109 -25.29 12.42 -3.68
C GLN A 109 -23.90 12.31 -3.04
N ALA A 110 -22.97 11.58 -3.66
CA ALA A 110 -21.59 11.49 -3.18
C ALA A 110 -20.88 12.86 -3.24
N ALA A 111 -21.09 13.63 -4.31
CA ALA A 111 -20.55 14.98 -4.45
C ALA A 111 -21.09 15.91 -3.35
N ALA A 112 -22.39 15.88 -3.06
CA ALA A 112 -23.00 16.67 -1.98
C ALA A 112 -22.47 16.28 -0.59
N ALA A 113 -22.16 15.00 -0.37
CA ALA A 113 -21.59 14.53 0.90
C ALA A 113 -20.13 14.96 1.09
N LEU A 114 -19.32 14.93 0.02
CA LEU A 114 -17.92 15.34 0.06
C LEU A 114 -17.75 16.86 0.06
N PHE A 115 -18.64 17.57 -0.62
CA PHE A 115 -18.63 19.02 -0.78
C PHE A 115 -19.98 19.61 -0.32
N PRO A 116 -20.25 19.66 1.00
CA PRO A 116 -21.52 20.14 1.54
C PRO A 116 -21.81 21.62 1.24
N SER A 117 -20.80 22.39 0.82
CA SER A 117 -20.92 23.72 0.23
C SER A 117 -20.33 23.71 -1.19
N ASN A 118 -21.06 24.24 -2.18
CA ASN A 118 -20.64 24.31 -3.59
C ASN A 118 -19.27 24.98 -3.83
N GLU A 119 -18.75 25.73 -2.85
CA GLU A 119 -17.42 26.35 -2.85
C GLU A 119 -16.27 25.32 -2.95
N GLY A 120 -16.40 24.15 -2.29
CA GLY A 120 -15.33 23.14 -2.26
C GLY A 120 -15.11 22.41 -3.60
N MET A 121 -16.14 22.37 -4.44
CA MET A 121 -16.11 21.73 -5.75
C MET A 121 -15.33 22.55 -6.78
N LEU A 122 -15.24 23.87 -6.60
CA LEU A 122 -14.48 24.79 -7.46
C LEU A 122 -12.96 24.71 -7.23
N HIS A 123 -12.51 24.08 -6.14
CA HIS A 123 -11.10 23.91 -5.79
C HIS A 123 -10.54 22.52 -6.12
N LEU A 124 -11.34 21.66 -6.76
CA LEU A 124 -10.87 20.35 -7.20
C LEU A 124 -9.89 20.51 -8.37
N ASP A 125 -8.72 19.91 -8.22
CA ASP A 125 -7.77 19.78 -9.32
C ASP A 125 -8.41 18.97 -10.44
N SER A 126 -8.51 19.56 -11.63
CA SER A 126 -9.11 18.92 -12.81
C SER A 126 -8.34 17.68 -13.26
N LEU A 127 -7.08 17.52 -12.82
CA LEU A 127 -6.28 16.32 -13.05
C LEU A 127 -6.67 15.15 -12.14
N TRP A 128 -7.33 15.41 -11.00
CA TRP A 128 -7.66 14.40 -9.99
C TRP A 128 -9.10 14.55 -9.47
N PRO A 129 -10.10 14.29 -10.31
CA PRO A 129 -11.50 14.32 -9.87
C PRO A 129 -11.74 13.29 -8.76
N PRO A 130 -12.64 13.59 -7.80
CA PRO A 130 -12.97 12.69 -6.70
C PRO A 130 -13.53 11.38 -7.27
N ARG A 131 -12.96 10.26 -6.82
CA ARG A 131 -13.32 8.91 -7.28
C ARG A 131 -14.12 8.22 -6.18
N VAL A 132 -15.34 7.81 -6.50
CA VAL A 132 -16.19 7.04 -5.59
C VAL A 132 -15.97 5.56 -5.87
N ALA A 133 -15.65 4.78 -4.84
CA ALA A 133 -15.62 3.32 -4.94
C ALA A 133 -17.03 2.77 -4.66
N SER A 134 -17.55 1.94 -5.55
CA SER A 134 -18.77 1.16 -5.31
C SER A 134 -18.40 -0.18 -4.67
N THR A 135 -19.06 -0.51 -3.56
CA THR A 135 -19.00 -1.84 -2.90
C THR A 135 -20.00 -2.80 -3.50
#